data_AF-A0A0K2Y956-F1
#
_entry.id   AF-A0A0K2Y956-F1
#
_cell.length_a   1.000
_cell.length_b   1.000
_cell.length_c   1.000
_cell.angle_alpha   90.00
_cell.angle_beta   90.00
_cell.angle_gamma   90.00
#
_symmetry.space_group_name_H-M   'P 1'
#
loop_
_entity.id
_entity.type
_entity.pdbx_description
1 polymer ?
#
loop_
_entity_poly.entity_id
_entity_poly.type
_entity_poly.pdbx_seq_one_letter_code
_entity_poly.pdbx_strand_id
1 'polypeptide(L)'
;VDVCEVVAVTRGVLKTEPFVRTFTHATAKLDRVRRGSLFAAFNPSCIEEAVRLGAYGVLFEKSAPISDPEIAWICVENLQEAVNKLLYYKFLDAPLTIFTLTPLELELFSKLAKAPGVCAFEEDTLELLNLDLNNLHTLLLTHTPPKLNAKKPANTPPFTLLQAQLFSMALRYKDQRHDLKISGLYTLELARVLNLCEDLGLEANLSHLGTLNSMQPHYTNKRLELCAFGQSERILIHERQVAKLPRMLAFVKKTAPYHKPAIFSQEPLALEHVRYQNLQELQDLLCKKDFSLGFVLGEIPLQALWRKPPLRSLFDSL
;
A
#
# COMPACT_ATOMS: atom_id res chain seq x y z
N VAL A 1 -16.30 15.41 -15.82
CA VAL A 1 -16.31 14.51 -17.00
C VAL A 1 -17.67 14.64 -17.67
N ASP A 2 -17.71 14.89 -18.98
CA ASP A 2 -18.97 15.08 -19.71
C ASP A 2 -19.64 13.74 -20.06
N VAL A 3 -20.98 13.66 -20.06
CA VAL A 3 -21.72 12.41 -20.36
C VAL A 3 -21.41 11.91 -21.76
N CYS A 4 -21.42 12.80 -22.77
CA CYS A 4 -21.13 12.46 -24.15
C CYS A 4 -19.69 11.98 -24.31
N GLU A 5 -18.75 12.62 -23.61
CA GLU A 5 -17.35 12.18 -23.56
C GLU A 5 -17.23 10.75 -23.00
N VAL A 6 -17.90 10.44 -21.88
CA VAL A 6 -17.90 9.09 -21.32
C VAL A 6 -18.44 8.08 -22.33
N VAL A 7 -19.60 8.37 -22.94
CA VAL A 7 -20.22 7.50 -23.94
C VAL A 7 -19.27 7.27 -25.12
N ALA A 8 -18.66 8.33 -25.67
CA ALA A 8 -17.78 8.27 -26.82
C ALA A 8 -16.49 7.48 -26.53
N VAL A 9 -15.79 7.81 -25.43
CA VAL A 9 -14.51 7.17 -25.05
C VAL A 9 -14.71 5.70 -24.72
N THR A 10 -15.78 5.37 -23.99
CA THR A 10 -16.08 3.98 -23.61
C THR A 10 -16.70 3.17 -24.73
N ARG A 11 -17.18 3.82 -25.80
CA ARG A 11 -18.08 3.26 -26.81
C ARG A 11 -19.33 2.65 -26.17
N GLY A 12 -19.81 3.29 -25.10
CA GLY A 12 -21.00 2.88 -24.39
C GLY A 12 -22.27 3.19 -25.17
N VAL A 13 -23.36 2.53 -24.79
CA VAL A 13 -24.71 2.83 -25.26
C VAL A 13 -25.47 3.47 -24.11
N LEU A 14 -25.85 4.75 -24.29
CA LEU A 14 -26.71 5.45 -23.35
C LEU A 14 -28.13 4.86 -23.44
N LYS A 15 -28.69 4.44 -22.31
CA LYS A 15 -30.00 3.76 -22.21
C LYS A 15 -31.14 4.68 -21.81
N THR A 16 -30.84 5.93 -21.48
CA THR A 16 -31.79 6.95 -21.03
C THR A 16 -31.56 8.28 -21.77
N GLU A 17 -32.48 9.23 -21.58
CA GLU A 17 -32.30 10.63 -21.99
C GLU A 17 -32.04 11.47 -20.73
N PRO A 18 -30.81 11.46 -20.19
CA PRO A 18 -30.52 12.10 -18.92
C PRO A 18 -30.60 13.63 -19.00
N PHE A 19 -31.04 14.26 -17.91
CA PHE A 19 -30.96 15.72 -17.77
C PHE A 19 -29.57 16.20 -17.37
N VAL A 20 -28.76 15.31 -16.82
CA VAL A 20 -27.38 15.59 -16.41
C VAL A 20 -26.47 15.64 -17.63
N ARG A 21 -25.59 16.65 -17.68
CA ARG A 21 -24.58 16.80 -18.75
C ARG A 21 -23.16 16.46 -18.30
N THR A 22 -22.86 16.63 -17.03
CA THR A 22 -21.51 16.45 -16.49
C THR A 22 -21.53 15.75 -15.15
N PHE A 23 -20.54 14.90 -14.93
CA PHE A 23 -20.22 14.31 -13.64
C PHE A 23 -19.12 15.10 -12.94
N THR A 24 -19.29 15.31 -11.63
CA THR A 24 -18.32 16.00 -10.77
C THR A 24 -17.21 15.07 -10.29
N HIS A 25 -17.49 13.77 -10.22
CA HIS A 25 -16.63 12.75 -9.63
C HIS A 25 -16.95 11.38 -10.23
N ALA A 26 -16.02 10.43 -10.22
CA ALA A 26 -16.21 9.06 -10.66
C ALA A 26 -15.69 8.07 -9.61
N THR A 27 -16.49 7.09 -9.19
CA THR A 27 -16.07 6.11 -8.17
C THR A 27 -16.75 4.76 -8.37
N ALA A 28 -16.15 3.71 -7.80
CA ALA A 28 -16.74 2.37 -7.69
C ALA A 28 -17.12 2.03 -6.25
N LYS A 29 -16.86 2.93 -5.29
CA LYS A 29 -17.07 2.68 -3.87
C LYS A 29 -18.29 3.45 -3.36
N LEU A 30 -19.21 2.73 -2.73
CA LEU A 30 -20.48 3.31 -2.24
C LEU A 30 -20.26 4.44 -1.23
N ASP A 31 -19.29 4.30 -0.32
CA ASP A 31 -18.96 5.29 0.70
C ASP A 31 -18.41 6.61 0.13
N ARG A 32 -18.06 6.64 -1.16
CA ARG A 32 -17.55 7.81 -1.88
C ARG A 32 -18.55 8.41 -2.86
N VAL A 33 -19.70 7.76 -3.06
CA VAL A 33 -20.76 8.31 -3.91
C VAL A 33 -21.31 9.59 -3.30
N ARG A 34 -21.41 10.63 -4.13
CA ARG A 34 -21.98 11.92 -3.78
C ARG A 34 -22.87 12.40 -4.93
N ARG A 35 -23.66 13.45 -4.69
CA ARG A 35 -24.43 14.11 -5.75
C ARG A 35 -23.53 14.51 -6.91
N GLY A 36 -23.89 14.06 -8.11
CA GLY A 36 -23.10 14.32 -9.33
C GLY A 36 -22.07 13.25 -9.68
N SER A 37 -21.98 12.16 -8.91
CA SER A 37 -21.03 11.08 -9.20
C SER A 37 -21.43 10.24 -10.42
N LEU A 38 -20.43 9.81 -11.19
CA LEU A 38 -20.48 8.65 -12.08
C LEU A 38 -20.09 7.40 -11.27
N PHE A 39 -20.98 6.44 -11.16
CA PHE A 39 -20.70 5.18 -10.47
C PHE A 39 -20.34 4.07 -11.45
N ALA A 40 -19.16 3.47 -11.29
CA ALA A 40 -18.75 2.29 -12.06
C ALA A 40 -19.20 1.01 -11.34
N ALA A 41 -20.22 0.35 -11.87
CA ALA A 41 -20.92 -0.76 -11.22
C ALA A 41 -20.22 -2.11 -11.43
N PHE A 42 -19.03 -2.29 -10.85
CA PHE A 42 -18.34 -3.60 -10.84
C PHE A 42 -19.11 -4.66 -10.05
N ASN A 43 -19.94 -4.23 -9.10
CA ASN A 43 -20.92 -5.06 -8.43
C ASN A 43 -22.34 -4.54 -8.73
N PRO A 44 -23.13 -5.22 -9.58
CA PRO A 44 -24.49 -4.79 -9.93
C PRO A 44 -25.43 -4.62 -8.73
N SER A 45 -25.22 -5.35 -7.62
CA SER A 45 -26.04 -5.21 -6.42
C SER A 45 -25.89 -3.86 -5.72
N CYS A 46 -24.83 -3.10 -6.03
CA CYS A 46 -24.59 -1.77 -5.46
C CYS A 46 -25.26 -0.63 -6.25
N ILE A 47 -25.86 -0.90 -7.41
CA ILE A 47 -26.36 0.16 -8.31
C ILE A 47 -27.47 0.98 -7.64
N GLU A 48 -28.48 0.31 -7.09
CA GLU A 48 -29.64 0.99 -6.48
C GLU A 48 -29.20 1.91 -5.33
N GLU A 49 -28.28 1.41 -4.50
CA GLU A 49 -27.70 2.17 -3.41
C GLU A 49 -26.91 3.39 -3.91
N ALA A 50 -26.10 3.23 -4.96
CA ALA A 50 -25.32 4.32 -5.53
C ALA A 50 -26.25 5.44 -6.08
N VAL A 51 -27.34 5.07 -6.77
CA VAL A 51 -28.33 6.05 -7.25
C VAL A 51 -28.95 6.80 -6.08
N ARG A 52 -29.34 6.10 -5.01
CA ARG A 52 -29.89 6.71 -3.79
C ARG A 52 -28.91 7.68 -3.12
N LEU A 53 -27.62 7.36 -3.13
CA LEU A 53 -26.55 8.21 -2.59
C LEU A 53 -26.20 9.43 -3.48
N GLY A 54 -26.81 9.52 -4.66
CA GLY A 54 -26.70 10.68 -5.56
C GLY A 54 -25.85 10.46 -6.80
N ALA A 55 -25.61 9.21 -7.22
CA ALA A 55 -25.01 8.94 -8.52
C ALA A 55 -25.91 9.48 -9.64
N TYR A 56 -25.35 10.37 -10.45
CA TYR A 56 -26.01 10.98 -11.62
C TYR A 56 -25.69 10.25 -12.92
N GLY A 57 -24.81 9.26 -12.85
CA GLY A 57 -24.63 8.29 -13.92
C GLY A 57 -24.17 6.95 -13.38
N VAL A 58 -24.52 5.90 -14.10
CA VAL A 58 -24.13 4.52 -13.82
C VAL A 58 -23.47 3.96 -15.08
N LEU A 59 -22.21 3.56 -14.96
CA LEU A 59 -21.47 2.81 -15.98
C LEU A 59 -21.52 1.32 -15.61
N PHE A 60 -22.11 0.48 -16.45
CA PHE A 60 -22.38 -0.93 -16.12
C PHE A 60 -22.25 -1.86 -17.32
N GLU A 61 -22.07 -3.16 -17.05
CA GLU A 61 -22.06 -4.20 -18.07
C GLU A 61 -23.46 -4.85 -18.26
N LYS A 62 -23.73 -5.31 -19.48
CA LYS A 62 -24.93 -6.09 -19.85
C LYS A 62 -26.24 -5.33 -19.64
N SER A 63 -26.91 -5.52 -18.52
CA SER A 63 -28.23 -4.98 -18.23
C SER A 63 -28.36 -4.67 -16.75
N ALA A 64 -28.87 -3.48 -16.44
CA ALA A 64 -29.26 -3.07 -15.11
C ALA A 64 -30.72 -2.56 -15.16
N PRO A 65 -31.52 -2.78 -14.11
CA PRO A 65 -32.85 -2.18 -14.02
C PRO A 65 -32.68 -0.65 -13.91
N ILE A 66 -33.29 0.08 -14.85
CA ILE A 66 -33.28 1.55 -14.84
C ILE A 66 -34.29 2.00 -13.79
N SER A 67 -33.81 2.43 -12.63
CA SER A 67 -34.65 2.92 -11.53
C SER A 67 -35.02 4.39 -11.65
N ASP A 68 -34.18 5.18 -12.33
CA ASP A 68 -34.35 6.62 -12.50
C ASP A 68 -33.98 7.02 -13.95
N PRO A 69 -34.94 7.44 -14.79
CA PRO A 69 -34.66 7.80 -16.18
C PRO A 69 -33.92 9.14 -16.34
N GLU A 70 -33.84 9.98 -15.30
CA GLU A 70 -33.26 11.32 -15.38
C GLU A 70 -31.72 11.31 -15.30
N ILE A 71 -31.14 10.21 -14.81
CA ILE A 71 -29.69 10.01 -14.70
C ILE A 71 -29.13 9.25 -15.91
N ALA A 72 -27.81 9.31 -16.11
CA ALA A 72 -27.16 8.73 -17.27
C ALA A 72 -26.85 7.23 -17.07
N TRP A 73 -27.58 6.36 -17.77
CA TRP A 73 -27.33 4.91 -17.76
C TRP A 73 -26.48 4.50 -18.95
N ILE A 74 -25.20 4.25 -18.74
CA ILE A 74 -24.23 3.95 -19.79
C ILE A 74 -23.86 2.48 -19.74
N CYS A 75 -24.35 1.71 -20.73
CA CYS A 75 -24.07 0.29 -20.87
C CYS A 75 -22.81 0.07 -21.73
N VAL A 76 -21.88 -0.74 -21.26
CA VAL A 76 -20.64 -1.08 -21.96
C VAL A 76 -20.46 -2.60 -22.06
N GLU A 77 -19.68 -3.05 -23.04
CA GLU A 77 -19.36 -4.48 -23.20
C GLU A 77 -18.46 -5.01 -22.08
N ASN A 78 -17.46 -4.22 -21.69
CA ASN A 78 -16.52 -4.53 -20.62
C ASN A 78 -16.22 -3.26 -19.80
N LEU A 79 -16.60 -3.28 -18.53
CA LEU A 79 -16.48 -2.15 -17.61
C LEU A 79 -15.04 -1.85 -17.26
N GLN A 80 -14.20 -2.88 -17.06
CA GLN A 80 -12.79 -2.67 -16.77
C GLN A 80 -12.07 -2.01 -17.96
N GLU A 81 -12.38 -2.43 -19.19
CA GLU A 81 -11.83 -1.83 -20.40
C GLU A 81 -12.35 -0.40 -20.60
N ALA A 82 -13.63 -0.15 -20.33
CA ALA A 82 -14.22 1.18 -20.38
C ALA A 82 -13.50 2.14 -19.41
N VAL A 83 -13.26 1.72 -18.16
CA VAL A 83 -12.49 2.50 -17.18
C VAL A 83 -11.06 2.74 -17.67
N ASN A 84 -10.39 1.73 -18.22
CA ASN A 84 -9.03 1.90 -18.77
C ASN A 84 -9.00 2.89 -19.95
N LYS A 85 -10.02 2.91 -20.81
CA LYS A 85 -10.14 3.89 -21.91
C LYS A 85 -10.33 5.30 -21.38
N LEU A 86 -11.18 5.50 -20.37
CA LEU A 86 -11.37 6.80 -19.73
C LEU A 86 -10.07 7.32 -19.10
N LEU A 87 -9.35 6.46 -18.39
CA LEU A 87 -8.05 6.81 -17.81
C LEU A 87 -7.04 7.15 -18.89
N TYR A 88 -6.91 6.31 -19.91
CA TYR A 88 -6.00 6.57 -21.03
C TYR A 88 -6.30 7.91 -21.70
N TYR A 89 -7.57 8.20 -21.98
CA TYR A 89 -7.99 9.47 -22.58
C TYR A 89 -7.64 10.66 -21.68
N LYS A 90 -7.92 10.56 -20.37
CA LYS A 90 -7.59 11.61 -19.40
C LYS A 90 -6.10 11.96 -19.35
N PHE A 91 -5.23 10.95 -19.48
CA PHE A 91 -3.78 11.13 -19.37
C PHE A 91 -3.06 11.27 -20.72
N LEU A 92 -3.78 11.20 -21.85
CA LEU A 92 -3.19 11.08 -23.19
C LEU A 92 -2.23 12.23 -23.52
N ASP A 93 -2.68 13.47 -23.32
CA ASP A 93 -1.93 14.69 -23.63
C ASP A 93 -1.48 15.44 -22.37
N ALA A 94 -1.60 14.81 -21.20
CA ALA A 94 -1.18 15.42 -19.96
C ALA A 94 0.37 15.48 -19.91
N PRO A 95 0.99 16.65 -19.66
CA PRO A 95 2.44 16.80 -19.55
C PRO A 95 2.95 16.23 -18.21
N LEU A 96 2.69 14.95 -17.97
CA LEU A 96 2.92 14.25 -16.72
C LEU A 96 3.96 13.15 -16.90
N THR A 97 4.89 13.08 -15.94
CA THR A 97 5.75 11.91 -15.80
C THR A 97 5.14 10.95 -14.79
N ILE A 98 4.87 9.72 -15.22
CA ILE A 98 4.31 8.68 -14.35
C ILE A 98 5.43 7.74 -13.93
N PHE A 99 5.55 7.46 -12.63
CA PHE A 99 6.44 6.43 -12.09
C PHE A 99 5.65 5.33 -11.39
N THR A 100 6.08 4.08 -11.58
CA THR A 100 5.57 2.94 -10.82
C THR A 100 6.50 2.58 -9.68
N LEU A 101 5.97 2.59 -8.46
CA LEU A 101 6.68 2.27 -7.22
C LEU A 101 5.97 1.12 -6.50
N THR A 102 6.70 0.38 -5.67
CA THR A 102 6.06 -0.54 -4.72
C THR A 102 5.46 0.27 -3.55
N PRO A 103 4.51 -0.29 -2.77
CA PRO A 103 3.98 0.39 -1.59
C PRO A 103 5.06 0.83 -0.60
N LEU A 104 6.12 0.01 -0.44
CA LEU A 104 7.26 0.35 0.42
C LEU A 104 8.06 1.53 -0.13
N GLU A 105 8.27 1.58 -1.44
CA GLU A 105 9.00 2.69 -2.09
C GLU A 105 8.20 4.00 -2.01
N LEU A 106 6.87 3.92 -2.08
CA LEU A 106 6.01 5.09 -1.90
C LEU A 106 6.04 5.61 -0.45
N GLU A 107 6.00 4.69 0.53
CA GLU A 107 6.20 5.01 1.95
C GLU A 107 7.55 5.70 2.17
N LEU A 108 8.63 5.13 1.63
CA LEU A 108 9.98 5.73 1.67
C LEU A 108 9.99 7.13 1.06
N PHE A 109 9.44 7.29 -0.15
CA PHE A 109 9.40 8.59 -0.83
C PHE A 109 8.69 9.65 0.01
N SER A 110 7.50 9.34 0.54
CA SER A 110 6.69 10.27 1.34
C SER A 110 7.39 10.76 2.62
N LYS A 111 8.31 9.95 3.16
CA LYS A 111 9.11 10.27 4.35
C LYS A 111 10.38 11.05 4.00
N LEU A 112 10.98 10.78 2.85
CA LEU A 112 12.25 11.36 2.43
C LEU A 112 12.10 12.72 1.75
N ALA A 113 11.03 12.92 0.98
CA ALA A 113 10.85 14.12 0.17
C ALA A 113 9.39 14.55 0.12
N LYS A 114 9.18 15.86 -0.02
CA LYS A 114 7.90 16.47 -0.39
C LYS A 114 8.16 17.49 -1.46
N ALA A 115 7.33 17.48 -2.50
CA ALA A 115 7.49 18.39 -3.61
C ALA A 115 6.13 18.88 -4.10
N PRO A 116 5.98 20.19 -4.37
CA PRO A 116 4.80 20.68 -5.07
C PRO A 116 4.75 20.04 -6.46
N GLY A 117 3.54 19.71 -6.93
CA GLY A 117 3.35 19.10 -8.24
C GLY A 117 3.76 17.63 -8.36
N VAL A 118 4.10 16.97 -7.24
CA VAL A 118 4.28 15.51 -7.18
C VAL A 118 3.15 14.91 -6.35
N CYS A 119 2.39 13.98 -6.93
CA CYS A 119 1.29 13.29 -6.25
C CYS A 119 1.61 11.81 -6.12
N ALA A 120 1.59 11.31 -4.88
CA ALA A 120 1.55 9.89 -4.58
C ALA A 120 0.08 9.43 -4.53
N PHE A 121 -0.24 8.39 -5.28
CA PHE A 121 -1.59 7.88 -5.38
C PHE A 121 -1.65 6.41 -4.97
N GLU A 122 -2.39 6.15 -3.90
CA GLU A 122 -2.55 4.82 -3.28
C GLU A 122 -3.98 4.27 -3.39
N GLU A 123 -4.88 5.00 -4.06
CA GLU A 123 -6.28 4.61 -4.13
C GLU A 123 -6.57 3.67 -5.32
N ASP A 124 -7.86 3.37 -5.50
CA ASP A 124 -8.31 2.57 -6.63
C ASP A 124 -8.02 3.30 -7.96
N THR A 125 -7.66 2.54 -8.97
CA THR A 125 -7.29 3.06 -10.29
C THR A 125 -8.37 3.97 -10.89
N LEU A 126 -9.65 3.70 -10.67
CA LEU A 126 -10.75 4.53 -11.16
C LEU A 126 -10.73 5.94 -10.58
N GLU A 127 -10.28 6.07 -9.33
CA GLU A 127 -10.24 7.35 -8.61
C GLU A 127 -9.22 8.33 -9.23
N LEU A 128 -8.30 7.84 -10.07
CA LEU A 128 -7.44 8.69 -10.89
C LEU A 128 -8.25 9.58 -11.85
N LEU A 129 -9.48 9.21 -12.22
CA LEU A 129 -10.38 10.07 -12.99
C LEU A 129 -10.77 11.35 -12.25
N ASN A 130 -10.56 11.41 -10.93
CA ASN A 130 -10.88 12.58 -10.10
C ASN A 130 -9.69 13.50 -9.87
N LEU A 131 -8.47 13.08 -10.22
CA LEU A 131 -7.26 13.85 -9.99
C LEU A 131 -7.22 15.14 -10.83
N ASP A 132 -6.99 16.28 -10.22
CA ASP A 132 -6.72 17.52 -10.96
C ASP A 132 -5.27 17.49 -11.48
N LEU A 133 -5.12 17.71 -12.79
CA LEU A 133 -3.83 17.62 -13.47
C LEU A 133 -3.18 19.00 -13.69
N ASN A 134 -3.89 20.11 -13.44
CA ASN A 134 -3.47 21.46 -13.85
C ASN A 134 -2.14 21.93 -13.23
N ASN A 135 -1.76 21.41 -12.06
CA ASN A 135 -0.51 21.74 -11.37
C ASN A 135 0.35 20.50 -11.06
N LEU A 136 0.03 19.39 -11.70
CA LEU A 136 0.73 18.14 -11.48
C LEU A 136 1.80 17.96 -12.56
N HIS A 137 3.01 17.61 -12.15
CA HIS A 137 4.12 17.31 -13.04
C HIS A 137 4.51 15.82 -12.98
N THR A 138 4.36 15.23 -11.79
CA THR A 138 4.74 13.83 -11.55
C THR A 138 3.65 13.09 -10.78
N LEU A 139 3.32 11.89 -11.26
CA LEU A 139 2.39 10.98 -10.62
C LEU A 139 3.10 9.69 -10.22
N LEU A 140 3.03 9.33 -8.94
CA LEU A 140 3.62 8.13 -8.39
C LEU A 140 2.51 7.11 -8.10
N LEU A 141 2.55 5.96 -8.78
CA LEU A 141 1.51 4.93 -8.72
C LEU A 141 2.07 3.62 -8.18
N THR A 142 1.27 2.91 -7.38
CA THR A 142 1.55 1.51 -7.01
C THR A 142 1.13 0.53 -8.11
N HIS A 143 0.08 0.88 -8.85
CA HIS A 143 -0.46 0.12 -9.97
C HIS A 143 -0.69 1.05 -11.15
N THR A 144 -0.08 0.76 -12.29
CA THR A 144 -0.23 1.57 -13.50
C THR A 144 -1.38 1.02 -14.35
N PRO A 145 -2.38 1.86 -14.70
CA PRO A 145 -3.42 1.46 -15.63
C PRO A 145 -2.84 0.95 -16.96
N PRO A 146 -3.47 -0.05 -17.60
CA PRO A 146 -3.05 -0.49 -18.92
C PRO A 146 -2.97 0.68 -19.90
N LYS A 147 -1.98 0.64 -20.80
CA LYS A 147 -1.70 1.66 -21.84
C LYS A 147 -1.12 2.99 -21.33
N LEU A 148 -1.00 3.21 -20.03
CA LEU A 148 -0.21 4.34 -19.52
C LEU A 148 1.28 3.98 -19.48
N ASN A 149 2.12 4.86 -20.02
CA ASN A 149 3.56 4.69 -20.02
C ASN A 149 4.12 5.17 -18.68
N ALA A 150 4.43 4.24 -17.78
CA ALA A 150 5.09 4.54 -16.52
C ALA A 150 6.57 4.14 -16.55
N LYS A 151 7.41 5.05 -16.03
CA LYS A 151 8.83 4.81 -15.82
C LYS A 151 9.04 4.05 -14.52
N LYS A 152 10.15 3.32 -14.43
CA LYS A 152 10.66 2.78 -13.16
C LYS A 152 11.94 3.54 -12.81
N PRO A 153 12.11 3.98 -11.55
CA PRO A 153 13.38 4.56 -11.13
C PRO A 153 14.53 3.56 -11.30
N ALA A 154 15.74 4.09 -11.54
CA ALA A 154 16.94 3.28 -11.70
C ALA A 154 17.23 2.44 -10.46
N ASN A 155 17.81 1.25 -10.67
CA ASN A 155 18.15 0.33 -9.58
C ASN A 155 19.57 0.53 -9.04
N THR A 156 20.40 1.31 -9.73
CA THR A 156 21.80 1.56 -9.36
C THR A 156 21.84 2.41 -8.10
N PRO A 157 22.45 1.97 -6.99
CA PRO A 157 22.48 2.76 -5.76
C PRO A 157 23.22 4.09 -5.95
N PRO A 158 22.61 5.24 -5.65
CA PRO A 158 23.30 6.53 -5.64
C PRO A 158 24.12 6.75 -4.35
N PHE A 159 24.38 5.68 -3.60
CA PHE A 159 25.08 5.68 -2.32
C PHE A 159 26.04 4.49 -2.20
N THR A 160 27.02 4.62 -1.31
CA THR A 160 27.86 3.49 -0.90
C THR A 160 27.28 2.84 0.35
N LEU A 161 26.89 1.57 0.26
CA LEU A 161 26.46 0.81 1.44
C LEU A 161 27.68 0.48 2.31
N LEU A 162 27.67 0.89 3.57
CA LEU A 162 28.75 0.62 4.53
C LEU A 162 28.43 -0.65 5.34
N GLN A 163 27.17 -0.79 5.76
CA GLN A 163 26.71 -1.92 6.55
C GLN A 163 25.23 -2.19 6.30
N ALA A 164 24.85 -3.46 6.19
CA ALA A 164 23.46 -3.89 6.17
C ALA A 164 23.22 -4.90 7.29
N GLN A 165 22.26 -4.61 8.16
CA GLN A 165 21.85 -5.46 9.28
C GLN A 165 20.35 -5.75 9.19
N LEU A 166 19.85 -6.57 10.11
CA LEU A 166 18.47 -7.05 10.08
C LEU A 166 17.45 -5.91 10.25
N PHE A 167 17.76 -4.90 11.06
CA PHE A 167 16.86 -3.78 11.39
C PHE A 167 17.49 -2.40 11.22
N SER A 168 18.70 -2.35 10.65
CA SER A 168 19.45 -1.11 10.45
C SER A 168 20.36 -1.24 9.23
N MET A 169 20.72 -0.10 8.65
CA MET A 169 21.77 -0.02 7.64
C MET A 169 22.57 1.27 7.82
N ALA A 170 23.86 1.23 7.51
CA ALA A 170 24.72 2.40 7.44
C ALA A 170 25.16 2.58 5.99
N LEU A 171 25.10 3.82 5.50
CA LEU A 171 25.47 4.16 4.13
C LEU A 171 26.13 5.53 4.05
N ARG A 172 26.80 5.80 2.93
CA ARG A 172 27.31 7.13 2.58
C ARG A 172 26.57 7.63 1.34
N TYR A 173 25.85 8.75 1.48
CA TYR A 173 25.08 9.40 0.43
C TYR A 173 25.48 10.88 0.36
N LYS A 174 25.79 11.42 -0.83
CA LYS A 174 26.28 12.80 -1.02
C LYS A 174 27.40 13.18 -0.03
N ASP A 175 28.41 12.30 0.09
CA ASP A 175 29.56 12.41 1.00
C ASP A 175 29.26 12.46 2.50
N GLN A 176 28.00 12.28 2.91
CA GLN A 176 27.59 12.22 4.31
C GLN A 176 27.28 10.78 4.73
N ARG A 177 27.67 10.42 5.95
CA ARG A 177 27.30 9.14 6.56
C ARG A 177 25.90 9.24 7.15
N HIS A 178 25.07 8.23 6.89
CA HIS A 178 23.76 8.07 7.48
C HIS A 178 23.62 6.67 8.11
N ASP A 179 23.17 6.64 9.35
CA ASP A 179 22.83 5.41 10.08
C ASP A 179 21.29 5.33 10.18
N LEU A 180 20.70 4.46 9.36
CA LEU A 180 19.25 4.36 9.20
C LEU A 180 18.69 3.21 10.04
N LYS A 181 17.54 3.46 10.69
CA LYS A 181 16.76 2.47 11.46
C LYS A 181 15.84 1.63 10.57
N ILE A 182 16.32 1.23 9.39
CA ILE A 182 15.59 0.42 8.42
C ILE A 182 16.42 -0.81 8.05
N SER A 183 15.74 -1.93 7.78
CA SER A 183 16.42 -3.17 7.42
C SER A 183 17.26 -3.04 6.15
N GLY A 184 18.47 -3.60 6.17
CA GLY A 184 19.31 -3.78 4.98
C GLY A 184 18.61 -4.54 3.84
N LEU A 185 17.53 -5.28 4.14
CA LEU A 185 16.67 -5.93 3.16
C LEU A 185 16.15 -4.96 2.09
N TYR A 186 15.93 -3.70 2.47
CA TYR A 186 15.29 -2.66 1.65
C TYR A 186 16.28 -1.73 0.93
N THR A 187 17.53 -2.16 0.80
CA THR A 187 18.58 -1.37 0.14
C THR A 187 18.21 -1.02 -1.30
N LEU A 188 17.60 -1.94 -2.05
CA LEU A 188 17.21 -1.70 -3.45
C LEU A 188 16.06 -0.69 -3.54
N GLU A 189 15.04 -0.84 -2.70
CA GLU A 189 13.90 0.08 -2.63
C GLU A 189 14.37 1.50 -2.26
N LEU A 190 15.30 1.62 -1.30
CA LEU A 190 15.91 2.91 -0.96
C LEU A 190 16.68 3.50 -2.14
N ALA A 191 17.47 2.69 -2.85
CA ALA A 191 18.20 3.15 -4.04
C ALA A 191 17.27 3.70 -5.11
N ARG A 192 16.18 2.98 -5.42
CA ARG A 192 15.18 3.43 -6.41
C ARG A 192 14.52 4.75 -6.00
N VAL A 193 14.20 4.92 -4.73
CA VAL A 193 13.58 6.16 -4.23
C VAL A 193 14.57 7.33 -4.25
N LEU A 194 15.83 7.13 -3.86
CA LEU A 194 16.84 8.18 -3.92
C LEU A 194 17.16 8.60 -5.36
N ASN A 195 17.24 7.64 -6.30
CA ASN A 195 17.35 7.97 -7.72
C ASN A 195 16.15 8.77 -8.22
N LEU A 196 14.93 8.42 -7.81
CA LEU A 196 13.74 9.19 -8.15
C LEU A 196 13.83 10.63 -7.60
N CYS A 197 14.31 10.81 -6.36
CA CYS A 197 14.54 12.15 -5.82
C CYS A 197 15.55 12.92 -6.67
N GLU A 198 16.66 12.30 -7.09
CA GLU A 198 17.66 12.94 -7.95
C GLU A 198 17.11 13.30 -9.34
N ASP A 199 16.37 12.39 -9.97
CA ASP A 199 15.70 12.60 -11.26
C ASP A 199 14.71 13.78 -11.21
N LEU A 200 14.06 13.97 -10.06
CA LEU A 200 13.11 15.07 -9.82
C LEU A 200 13.77 16.34 -9.27
N GLY A 201 15.09 16.35 -9.06
CA GLY A 201 15.81 17.48 -8.47
C GLY A 201 15.43 17.76 -7.00
N LEU A 202 14.97 16.75 -6.27
CA LEU A 202 14.52 16.84 -4.88
C LEU A 202 15.65 16.51 -3.90
N GLU A 203 15.69 17.26 -2.80
CA GLU A 203 16.56 16.95 -1.68
C GLU A 203 15.92 15.87 -0.80
N ALA A 204 16.49 14.66 -0.83
CA ALA A 204 16.05 13.57 0.03
C ALA A 204 16.63 13.73 1.45
N ASN A 205 15.77 13.87 2.45
CA ASN A 205 16.17 13.98 3.85
C ASN A 205 16.13 12.60 4.54
N LEU A 206 17.28 11.92 4.56
CA LEU A 206 17.41 10.60 5.18
C LEU A 206 17.20 10.62 6.69
N SER A 207 17.39 11.76 7.35
CA SER A 207 17.17 11.92 8.80
C SER A 207 15.68 11.82 9.18
N HIS A 208 14.78 12.10 8.24
CA HIS A 208 13.32 12.04 8.44
C HIS A 208 12.70 10.66 8.22
N LEU A 209 13.48 9.67 7.77
CA LEU A 209 12.96 8.35 7.41
C LEU A 209 12.28 7.63 8.57
N GLY A 210 12.80 7.79 9.79
CA GLY A 210 12.24 7.17 11.00
C GLY A 210 12.10 5.65 10.87
N THR A 211 10.98 5.11 11.37
CA THR A 211 10.61 3.70 11.21
C THR A 211 9.66 3.51 10.01
N LEU A 212 9.79 2.36 9.35
CA LEU A 212 8.88 1.92 8.28
C LEU A 212 7.85 0.95 8.84
N ASN A 213 6.69 0.84 8.21
CA ASN A 213 5.64 -0.10 8.62
C ASN A 213 6.06 -1.57 8.39
N SER A 214 6.96 -1.82 7.44
CA SER A 214 7.46 -3.16 7.14
C SER A 214 8.64 -3.55 8.03
N MET A 215 8.68 -4.83 8.45
CA MET A 215 9.76 -5.43 9.23
C MET A 215 10.05 -4.73 10.57
N GLN A 216 9.02 -4.22 11.24
CA GLN A 216 9.16 -3.61 12.56
C GLN A 216 9.47 -4.67 13.64
N PRO A 217 10.62 -4.59 14.32
CA PRO A 217 10.96 -5.53 15.38
C PRO A 217 10.21 -5.20 16.68
N HIS A 218 9.59 -6.21 17.27
CA HIS A 218 9.02 -6.15 18.61
C HIS A 218 9.80 -7.10 19.52
N TYR A 219 10.56 -6.53 20.46
CA TYR A 219 11.37 -7.31 21.39
C TYR A 219 10.48 -7.78 22.54
N THR A 220 10.44 -9.09 22.77
CA THR A 220 9.59 -9.69 23.81
C THR A 220 10.32 -10.77 24.56
N ASN A 221 10.13 -10.92 25.87
CA ASN A 221 10.66 -12.10 26.57
C ASN A 221 9.80 -13.37 26.32
N LYS A 222 10.15 -14.49 26.96
CA LYS A 222 9.41 -15.77 26.84
C LYS A 222 7.95 -15.70 27.33
N ARG A 223 7.58 -14.66 28.08
CA ARG A 223 6.23 -14.41 28.60
C ARG A 223 5.44 -13.39 27.75
N LEU A 224 5.97 -12.97 26.60
CA LEU A 224 5.38 -11.94 25.75
C LEU A 224 5.26 -10.56 26.41
N GLU A 225 6.15 -10.26 27.36
CA GLU A 225 6.33 -8.91 27.90
C GLU A 225 7.30 -8.15 27.00
N LEU A 226 6.97 -6.91 26.65
CA LEU A 226 7.83 -6.06 25.82
C LEU A 226 9.14 -5.74 26.54
N CYS A 227 10.23 -5.79 25.79
CA CYS A 227 11.57 -5.43 26.26
C CYS A 227 12.11 -4.25 25.45
N ALA A 228 13.07 -3.53 26.01
CA ALA A 228 13.78 -2.52 25.24
C ALA A 228 14.66 -3.18 24.16
N PHE A 229 15.09 -2.37 23.19
CA PHE A 229 16.00 -2.80 22.13
C PHE A 229 17.23 -3.51 22.69
N GLY A 230 17.54 -4.69 22.15
CA GLY A 230 18.72 -5.49 22.56
C GLY A 230 18.60 -6.18 23.91
N GLN A 231 17.48 -6.03 24.64
CA GLN A 231 17.26 -6.65 25.95
C GLN A 231 16.47 -7.96 25.89
N SER A 232 16.18 -8.47 24.69
CA SER A 232 15.51 -9.76 24.53
C SER A 232 16.15 -10.63 23.46
N GLU A 233 16.16 -11.93 23.74
CA GLU A 233 16.53 -13.01 22.81
C GLU A 233 15.45 -13.30 21.76
N ARG A 234 14.21 -12.80 21.95
CA ARG A 234 13.10 -13.01 21.00
C ARG A 234 12.61 -11.70 20.39
N ILE A 235 12.47 -11.74 19.08
CA ILE A 235 11.99 -10.65 18.25
C ILE A 235 10.78 -11.15 17.47
N LEU A 236 9.70 -10.39 17.48
CA LEU A 236 8.50 -10.64 16.68
C LEU A 236 8.35 -9.59 15.59
N ILE A 237 7.99 -10.03 14.40
CA ILE A 237 7.70 -9.20 13.24
C ILE A 237 6.28 -9.55 12.78
N HIS A 238 5.45 -8.52 12.61
CA HIS A 238 4.17 -8.67 11.93
C HIS A 238 4.43 -8.61 10.43
N GLU A 239 4.01 -9.64 9.70
CA GLU A 239 4.04 -9.63 8.24
C GLU A 239 2.62 -9.86 7.74
N ARG A 240 2.19 -9.07 6.74
CA ARG A 240 0.86 -9.18 6.14
C ARG A 240 0.90 -9.79 4.75
N GLN A 241 2.07 -9.78 4.12
CA GLN A 241 2.26 -10.23 2.75
C GLN A 241 3.12 -11.48 2.75
N VAL A 242 2.47 -12.64 2.70
CA VAL A 242 3.12 -13.96 2.60
C VAL A 242 4.16 -14.01 1.48
N ALA A 243 3.90 -13.32 0.36
CA ALA A 243 4.81 -13.23 -0.78
C ALA A 243 6.20 -12.64 -0.45
N LYS A 244 6.33 -11.86 0.64
CA LYS A 244 7.62 -11.30 1.08
C LYS A 244 8.47 -12.27 1.88
N LEU A 245 7.87 -13.29 2.51
CA LEU A 245 8.56 -14.20 3.44
C LEU A 245 9.80 -14.88 2.84
N PRO A 246 9.78 -15.43 1.60
CA PRO A 246 10.97 -16.09 1.06
C PRO A 246 12.18 -15.15 1.00
N ARG A 247 11.98 -13.90 0.58
CA ARG A 247 13.03 -12.89 0.50
C ARG A 247 13.53 -12.50 1.90
N MET A 248 12.62 -12.34 2.86
CA MET A 248 12.97 -12.02 4.26
C MET A 248 13.79 -13.14 4.90
N LEU A 249 13.37 -14.40 4.77
CA LEU A 249 14.06 -15.56 5.33
C LEU A 249 15.44 -15.75 4.71
N ALA A 250 15.57 -15.56 3.39
CA ALA A 250 16.86 -15.58 2.71
C ALA A 250 17.80 -14.49 3.25
N PHE A 251 17.27 -13.28 3.49
CA PHE A 251 18.04 -12.18 4.06
C PHE A 251 18.45 -12.43 5.51
N VAL A 252 17.55 -12.97 6.35
CA VAL A 252 17.85 -13.41 7.72
C VAL A 252 18.97 -14.44 7.71
N LYS A 253 18.86 -15.49 6.89
CA LYS A 253 19.87 -16.55 6.80
C LYS A 253 21.24 -16.01 6.41
N LYS A 254 21.29 -15.00 5.52
CA LYS A 254 22.53 -14.35 5.09
C LYS A 254 23.13 -13.43 6.16
N THR A 255 22.30 -12.64 6.83
CA THR A 255 22.74 -11.48 7.63
C THR A 255 22.78 -11.76 9.13
N ALA A 256 21.97 -12.71 9.61
CA ALA A 256 21.85 -13.09 11.00
C ALA A 256 21.61 -14.62 11.14
N PRO A 257 22.57 -15.47 10.70
CA PRO A 257 22.42 -16.93 10.69
C PRO A 257 22.26 -17.54 12.10
N TYR A 258 22.61 -16.79 13.14
CA TYR A 258 22.43 -17.17 14.55
C TYR A 258 20.96 -17.13 14.99
N HIS A 259 20.07 -16.46 14.25
CA HIS A 259 18.64 -16.49 14.57
C HIS A 259 17.99 -17.80 14.13
N LYS A 260 17.11 -18.33 14.99
CA LYS A 260 16.17 -19.40 14.68
C LYS A 260 14.82 -18.80 14.25
N PRO A 261 14.52 -18.70 12.94
CA PRO A 261 13.26 -18.15 12.46
C PRO A 261 12.11 -19.14 12.71
N ALA A 262 10.95 -18.64 13.09
CA ALA A 262 9.70 -19.40 13.14
C ALA A 262 8.57 -18.59 12.49
N ILE A 263 7.71 -19.25 11.74
CA ILE A 263 6.56 -18.64 11.07
C ILE A 263 5.29 -19.10 11.77
N PHE A 264 4.38 -18.17 12.05
CA PHE A 264 3.07 -18.43 12.65
C PHE A 264 2.00 -17.86 11.72
N SER A 265 1.02 -18.67 11.31
CA SER A 265 -0.05 -18.24 10.41
C SER A 265 -1.39 -18.93 10.72
N GLN A 266 -2.50 -18.31 10.32
CA GLN A 266 -3.83 -18.97 10.38
C GLN A 266 -4.02 -19.89 9.17
N GLU A 267 -3.67 -19.38 8.00
CA GLU A 267 -3.77 -20.09 6.73
C GLU A 267 -2.57 -21.00 6.47
N PRO A 268 -2.77 -22.13 5.77
CA PRO A 268 -1.68 -23.02 5.38
C PRO A 268 -0.76 -22.35 4.37
N LEU A 269 0.55 -22.47 4.61
CA LEU A 269 1.61 -21.97 3.74
C LEU A 269 2.44 -23.13 3.16
N ALA A 270 3.07 -22.88 2.00
CA ALA A 270 4.06 -23.79 1.42
C ALA A 270 5.36 -23.85 2.24
N LEU A 271 5.66 -22.80 3.01
CA LEU A 271 6.80 -22.74 3.92
C LEU A 271 6.46 -23.45 5.24
N GLU A 272 7.48 -23.99 5.92
CA GLU A 272 7.30 -24.54 7.26
C GLU A 272 6.79 -23.45 8.22
N HIS A 273 5.64 -23.70 8.82
CA HIS A 273 4.96 -22.76 9.70
C HIS A 273 4.19 -23.50 10.81
N VAL A 274 3.84 -22.77 11.84
CA VAL A 274 2.96 -23.24 12.92
C VAL A 274 1.60 -22.59 12.74
N ARG A 275 0.56 -23.42 12.65
CA ARG A 275 -0.81 -22.93 12.51
C ARG A 275 -1.39 -22.50 13.85
N TYR A 276 -2.21 -21.45 13.84
CA TYR A 276 -3.00 -21.02 14.98
C TYR A 276 -4.40 -20.58 14.52
N GLN A 277 -5.41 -20.67 15.38
CA GLN A 277 -6.80 -20.33 15.05
C GLN A 277 -7.20 -18.99 15.67
N ASN A 278 -6.72 -18.70 16.89
CA ASN A 278 -7.11 -17.53 17.65
C ASN A 278 -5.92 -16.94 18.43
N LEU A 279 -6.15 -15.77 19.06
CA LEU A 279 -5.16 -15.03 19.83
C LEU A 279 -4.56 -15.86 20.98
N GLN A 280 -5.39 -16.59 21.72
CA GLN A 280 -4.96 -17.37 22.88
C GLN A 280 -4.01 -18.50 22.45
N GLU A 281 -4.35 -19.21 21.39
CA GLU A 281 -3.50 -20.27 20.83
C GLU A 281 -2.17 -19.70 20.33
N LEU A 282 -2.19 -18.55 19.63
CA LEU A 282 -0.97 -17.88 19.20
C LEU A 282 -0.07 -17.51 20.39
N GLN A 283 -0.63 -16.95 21.47
CA GLN A 283 0.14 -16.65 22.68
C GLN A 283 0.80 -17.90 23.28
N ASP A 284 0.06 -19.01 23.37
CA ASP A 284 0.58 -20.27 23.92
C ASP A 284 1.70 -20.84 23.05
N LEU A 285 1.53 -20.80 21.72
CA LEU A 285 2.54 -21.25 20.75
C LEU A 285 3.81 -20.39 20.82
N LEU A 286 3.67 -19.07 20.92
CA LEU A 286 4.81 -18.16 21.04
C LEU A 286 5.55 -18.33 22.38
N CYS A 287 4.85 -18.69 23.46
CA CYS A 287 5.51 -19.00 24.73
C CYS A 287 6.30 -20.31 24.64
N LYS A 288 5.70 -21.37 24.07
CA LYS A 288 6.23 -22.75 24.07
C LYS A 288 7.32 -23.01 23.03
N LYS A 289 7.23 -22.43 21.84
CA LYS A 289 8.16 -22.73 20.74
C LYS A 289 9.55 -22.13 21.00
N ASP A 290 10.60 -22.88 20.65
CA ASP A 290 11.97 -22.35 20.64
C ASP A 290 12.23 -21.60 19.32
N PHE A 291 12.36 -20.29 19.42
CA PHE A 291 12.73 -19.40 18.31
C PHE A 291 13.37 -18.13 18.89
N SER A 292 14.14 -17.43 18.06
CA SER A 292 14.64 -16.09 18.37
C SER A 292 14.05 -15.00 17.47
N LEU A 293 13.52 -15.38 16.30
CA LEU A 293 12.87 -14.47 15.36
C LEU A 293 11.52 -15.07 14.89
N GLY A 294 10.41 -14.50 15.32
CA GLY A 294 9.07 -14.94 14.95
C GLY A 294 8.44 -14.04 13.89
N PHE A 295 7.95 -14.61 12.80
CA PHE A 295 7.08 -13.95 11.83
C PHE A 295 5.64 -14.33 12.11
N VAL A 296 4.83 -13.36 12.53
CA VAL A 296 3.41 -13.55 12.79
C VAL A 296 2.64 -13.02 11.58
N LEU A 297 1.89 -13.91 10.92
CA LEU A 297 1.11 -13.62 9.72
C LEU A 297 -0.39 -13.63 10.02
N GLY A 298 -1.10 -12.63 9.53
CA GLY A 298 -2.56 -12.55 9.64
C GLY A 298 -3.02 -11.23 10.23
N GLU A 299 -4.29 -11.16 10.61
CA GLU A 299 -4.92 -9.90 11.02
C GLU A 299 -4.73 -9.57 12.51
N ILE A 300 -4.30 -10.54 13.32
CA ILE A 300 -4.09 -10.33 14.76
C ILE A 300 -2.99 -9.29 14.95
N PRO A 301 -3.31 -8.10 15.51
CA PRO A 301 -2.30 -7.08 15.75
C PRO A 301 -1.37 -7.56 16.85
N LEU A 302 -0.06 -7.38 16.67
CA LEU A 302 0.91 -7.77 17.70
C LEU A 302 0.63 -7.09 19.05
N GLN A 303 0.03 -5.89 19.05
CA GLN A 303 -0.35 -5.21 20.30
C GLN A 303 -1.32 -6.00 21.18
N ALA A 304 -2.14 -6.87 20.58
CA ALA A 304 -3.04 -7.76 21.32
C ALA A 304 -2.30 -8.92 22.01
N LEU A 305 -1.05 -9.20 21.63
CA LEU A 305 -0.26 -10.29 22.22
C LEU A 305 0.37 -9.92 23.56
N TRP A 306 0.57 -8.62 23.82
CA TRP A 306 1.35 -8.15 24.95
C TRP A 306 0.66 -8.43 26.27
N ARG A 307 1.34 -9.16 27.15
CA ARG A 307 0.91 -9.24 28.55
C ARG A 307 1.35 -7.96 29.24
N LYS A 308 0.42 -7.27 29.93
CA LYS A 308 0.81 -6.17 30.82
C LYS A 308 1.78 -6.75 31.85
N PRO A 309 2.93 -6.10 32.11
CA PRO A 309 3.73 -6.50 33.25
C PRO A 309 2.83 -6.44 34.49
N PRO A 310 2.96 -7.40 35.43
CA PRO A 310 2.28 -7.26 36.71
C PRO A 310 2.63 -5.87 37.27
N LEU A 311 1.62 -5.12 37.72
CA LEU A 311 1.84 -3.89 38.46
C LEU A 311 2.86 -4.25 39.55
N ARG A 312 4.05 -3.63 39.52
CA ARG A 312 4.99 -3.73 40.64
C ARG A 312 4.18 -3.41 41.89
N SER A 313 4.15 -4.35 42.81
CA SER A 313 3.54 -4.11 44.10
C SER A 313 4.26 -2.91 44.71
N LEU A 314 3.53 -1.96 45.31
CA LEU A 314 4.13 -0.88 46.11
C LEU A 314 5.06 -1.40 47.22
N PHE A 315 5.04 -2.71 47.49
CA PHE A 315 5.85 -3.39 48.48
C PHE A 315 7.09 -4.11 47.91
N ASP A 316 7.35 -4.08 46.59
CA ASP A 316 8.56 -4.71 46.00
C ASP A 316 9.85 -3.87 46.23
N SER A 317 9.76 -2.79 47.01
CA SER A 317 10.88 -1.91 47.39
C SER A 317 11.09 -1.82 48.91
N LEU A 318 10.68 -2.83 49.68
CA LEU A 318 10.98 -2.99 51.11
C LEU A 318 11.95 -4.15 51.36
#